data_AF-Q8N954-F1
#
_entry.id   AF-Q8N954-F1
#
_cell.length_a   1.000
_cell.length_b   1.000
_cell.length_c   1.000
_cell.angle_alpha   90.00
_cell.angle_beta   90.00
_cell.angle_gamma   90.00
#
_symmetry.space_group_name_H-M   'P 1'
#
loop_
_entity.id
_entity.type
_entity.pdbx_description
1 polymer ?
#
loop_
_entity_poly.entity_id
_entity_poly.type
_entity_poly.pdbx_seq_one_letter_code
_entity_poly.pdbx_strand_id
1 'polypeptide(L)'
;MRSARSTALNRGEQRAVRYYSHMKLNMAEEEDYMSDSFINVQEDIRPGLPMLRQIREARRKEEKQQEANLKNRQKSLKEEEQERRDIGLKNALGCENKGFALLQKMGYKSGQALGKSGGGIVEPIPLNIKTGKSGIGHEASLKRKAEEKLESYRKKIHMKNQAEEKAAEQFRMRLKNKQDEMKLEGDLRRSQRACQQLDVQKNIQVPREAWYWLRLEEETEEDEEEKEQDEDEYKSEDLSVLEKLQILTSYLREEHLYCIWCGTAYEDKEDLSSNCPGPTSADHD
;
A
#
# COMPACT_ATOMS: atom_id res chain seq x y z
N MET A 1 -6.46 44.89 -20.83
CA MET A 1 -7.22 44.01 -19.92
C MET A 1 -7.32 42.63 -20.54
N ARG A 2 -6.64 41.61 -20.00
CA ARG A 2 -6.72 40.23 -20.52
C ARG A 2 -8.07 39.64 -20.07
N SER A 3 -9.02 39.57 -20.99
CA SER A 3 -10.34 38.97 -20.76
C SER A 3 -10.16 37.47 -20.49
N ALA A 4 -10.53 37.04 -19.28
CA ALA A 4 -10.57 35.64 -18.89
C ALA A 4 -11.65 34.95 -19.73
N ARG A 5 -11.21 34.26 -20.79
CA ARG A 5 -12.08 33.35 -21.55
C ARG A 5 -12.50 32.22 -20.62
N SER A 6 -13.69 32.34 -20.03
CA SER A 6 -14.42 31.20 -19.48
C SER A 6 -14.59 30.18 -20.60
N THR A 7 -13.77 29.12 -20.57
CA THR A 7 -13.83 28.02 -21.53
C THR A 7 -15.15 27.29 -21.32
N ALA A 8 -16.11 27.54 -22.21
CA ALA A 8 -17.33 26.76 -22.28
C ALA A 8 -16.96 25.30 -22.54
N LEU A 9 -17.23 24.44 -21.54
CA LEU A 9 -17.02 23.00 -21.65
C LEU A 9 -17.79 22.46 -22.85
N ASN A 10 -17.11 21.68 -23.69
CA ASN A 10 -17.75 21.05 -24.85
C ASN A 10 -18.78 20.00 -24.38
N ARG A 11 -19.72 19.62 -25.25
CA ARG A 11 -20.78 18.63 -24.96
C ARG A 11 -20.24 17.31 -24.39
N GLY A 12 -19.04 16.89 -24.82
CA GLY A 12 -18.37 15.69 -24.28
C GLY A 12 -17.95 15.87 -22.81
N GLU A 13 -17.39 17.03 -22.48
CA GLU A 13 -16.97 17.38 -21.12
C GLU A 13 -18.18 17.60 -20.20
N GLN A 14 -19.24 18.25 -20.70
CA GLN A 14 -20.51 18.38 -19.97
C GLN A 14 -21.14 17.00 -19.67
N ARG A 15 -21.03 16.04 -20.60
CA ARG A 15 -21.45 14.64 -20.37
C ARG A 15 -20.57 13.94 -19.35
N ALA A 16 -19.25 14.15 -19.39
CA ALA A 16 -18.33 13.60 -18.41
C ALA A 16 -18.64 14.15 -17.01
N VAL A 17 -18.82 15.47 -16.86
CA VAL A 17 -19.20 16.11 -15.60
C VAL A 17 -20.54 15.57 -15.08
N ARG A 18 -21.54 15.39 -15.95
CA ARG A 18 -22.82 14.77 -15.56
C ARG A 18 -22.68 13.30 -15.17
N TYR A 19 -21.87 12.54 -15.89
CA TYR A 19 -21.60 11.13 -15.56
C TYR A 19 -20.83 11.02 -14.23
N TYR A 20 -19.83 11.87 -14.00
CA TYR A 20 -19.12 11.97 -12.72
C TYR A 20 -20.06 12.41 -11.60
N SER A 21 -20.95 13.38 -11.84
CA SER A 21 -21.98 13.79 -10.86
C SER A 21 -22.96 12.66 -10.55
N HIS A 22 -23.38 11.88 -11.55
CA HIS A 22 -24.28 10.74 -11.37
C HIS A 22 -23.58 9.55 -10.71
N MET A 23 -22.30 9.30 -11.01
CA MET A 23 -21.48 8.34 -10.27
C MET A 23 -21.27 8.77 -8.82
N LYS A 24 -21.08 10.07 -8.57
CA LYS A 24 -20.97 10.62 -7.21
C LYS A 24 -22.28 10.49 -6.43
N LEU A 25 -23.42 10.60 -7.10
CA LEU A 25 -24.75 10.36 -6.51
C LEU A 25 -25.04 8.87 -6.30
N ASN A 26 -24.60 7.99 -7.19
CA ASN A 26 -24.76 6.53 -7.00
C ASN A 26 -23.74 5.94 -6.01
N MET A 27 -22.58 6.58 -5.81
CA MET A 27 -21.70 6.30 -4.67
C MET A 27 -22.22 6.92 -3.37
N ALA A 28 -23.28 7.72 -3.41
CA ALA A 28 -23.93 8.25 -2.21
C ALA A 28 -25.00 7.29 -1.63
N GLU A 29 -25.29 6.15 -2.29
CA GLU A 29 -26.13 5.10 -1.69
C GLU A 29 -25.36 4.29 -0.62
N GLU A 30 -24.03 4.19 -0.72
CA GLU A 30 -23.20 3.70 0.39
C GLU A 30 -22.83 4.90 1.25
N GLU A 31 -23.41 4.99 2.45
CA GLU A 31 -23.07 6.04 3.40
C GLU A 31 -21.56 6.01 3.66
N ASP A 32 -20.86 7.02 3.13
CA ASP A 32 -19.42 7.17 3.29
C ASP A 32 -19.07 7.14 4.78
N TYR A 33 -18.37 6.08 5.20
CA TYR A 33 -17.95 5.84 6.58
C TYR A 33 -17.05 6.97 7.11
N MET A 34 -16.47 7.80 6.24
CA MET A 34 -15.71 9.01 6.59
C MET A 34 -16.48 10.32 6.34
N SER A 35 -17.78 10.25 6.09
CA SER A 35 -18.61 11.46 6.00
C SER A 35 -18.81 12.10 7.37
N ASP A 36 -19.01 13.42 7.38
CA ASP A 36 -19.25 14.23 8.58
C ASP A 36 -20.47 13.72 9.38
N SER A 37 -21.40 13.00 8.75
CA SER A 37 -22.51 12.35 9.43
C SER A 37 -22.08 11.33 10.48
N PHE A 38 -20.93 10.65 10.30
CA PHE A 38 -20.37 9.71 11.29
C PHE A 38 -19.29 10.36 12.16
N ILE A 39 -18.48 11.26 11.60
CA ILE A 39 -17.41 11.96 12.33
C ILE A 39 -18.00 12.94 13.36
N ASN A 40 -19.13 13.57 13.05
CA ASN A 40 -19.78 14.61 13.85
C ASN A 40 -21.05 14.09 14.58
N VAL A 41 -21.23 12.76 14.74
CA VAL A 41 -22.28 12.19 15.61
C VAL A 41 -22.08 12.61 17.06
N GLN A 42 -20.84 12.91 17.44
CA GLN A 42 -20.59 13.67 18.65
C GLN A 42 -21.11 15.09 18.42
N GLU A 43 -22.34 15.33 18.88
CA GLU A 43 -22.73 16.65 19.38
C GLU A 43 -21.48 17.27 20.03
N ASP A 44 -21.17 18.53 19.73
CA ASP A 44 -20.05 19.26 20.36
C ASP A 44 -20.14 19.14 21.89
N ILE A 45 -19.52 18.08 22.45
CA ILE A 45 -19.45 17.75 23.86
C ILE A 45 -18.19 18.36 24.42
N ARG A 46 -18.01 19.68 24.25
CA ARG A 46 -17.17 20.45 25.16
C ARG A 46 -17.94 20.53 26.48
N PRO A 47 -17.51 19.81 27.55
CA PRO A 47 -18.26 19.79 28.80
C PRO A 47 -18.36 21.20 29.37
N GLY A 48 -19.58 21.66 29.67
CA GLY A 48 -19.81 22.92 30.41
C GLY A 48 -20.13 24.16 29.58
N LEU A 49 -20.17 24.09 28.24
CA LEU A 49 -20.68 25.20 27.43
C LEU A 49 -22.04 24.81 26.82
N PRO A 50 -23.18 25.23 27.41
CA PRO A 50 -24.48 25.01 26.78
C PRO A 50 -24.46 25.59 25.36
N MET A 51 -24.86 24.80 24.37
CA MET A 51 -25.11 25.28 23.00
C MET A 51 -25.89 26.60 23.09
N LEU A 52 -25.31 27.69 22.56
CA LEU A 52 -25.95 29.01 22.58
C LEU A 52 -27.36 28.86 22.03
N ARG A 53 -28.35 29.44 22.73
CA ARG A 53 -29.77 29.38 22.36
C ARG A 53 -29.99 29.67 20.87
N GLN A 54 -29.21 30.59 20.30
CA GLN A 54 -29.19 30.94 18.88
C GLN A 54 -28.85 29.77 17.94
N ILE A 55 -27.88 28.91 18.28
CA ILE A 55 -27.46 27.77 17.45
C ILE A 55 -28.56 26.70 17.43
N ARG A 56 -29.16 26.42 18.60
CA ARG A 56 -30.28 25.46 18.70
C ARG A 56 -31.51 25.94 17.94
N GLU A 57 -31.85 27.22 18.06
CA GLU A 57 -32.95 27.83 17.32
C GLU A 57 -32.68 27.84 15.80
N ALA A 58 -31.44 28.07 15.36
CA ALA A 58 -31.04 28.00 13.95
C ALA A 58 -31.18 26.58 13.38
N ARG A 59 -30.67 25.55 14.07
CA ARG A 59 -30.81 24.14 13.64
C ARG A 59 -32.28 23.74 13.51
N ARG A 60 -33.10 24.05 14.53
CA ARG A 60 -34.55 23.77 14.50
C ARG A 60 -35.27 24.48 13.35
N LYS A 61 -34.86 25.72 13.04
CA LYS A 61 -35.39 26.48 11.90
C LYS A 61 -34.97 25.85 10.56
N GLU A 62 -33.74 25.37 10.45
CA GLU A 62 -33.22 24.67 9.28
C GLU A 62 -33.94 23.33 9.06
N GLU A 63 -34.06 22.49 10.08
CA GLU A 63 -34.82 21.23 10.03
C GLU A 63 -36.27 21.48 9.60
N LYS A 64 -36.94 22.48 10.20
CA LYS A 64 -38.31 22.85 9.81
C LYS A 64 -38.38 23.39 8.37
N GLN A 65 -37.36 24.10 7.91
CA GLN A 65 -37.26 24.55 6.52
C GLN A 65 -37.03 23.37 5.58
N GLN A 66 -36.17 22.41 5.93
CA GLN A 66 -35.95 21.18 5.17
C GLN A 66 -37.24 20.35 5.09
N GLU A 67 -37.95 20.17 6.20
CA GLU A 67 -39.25 19.50 6.24
C GLU A 67 -40.30 20.22 5.40
N ALA A 68 -40.38 21.55 5.50
CA ALA A 68 -41.28 22.35 4.68
C ALA A 68 -40.91 22.30 3.19
N ASN A 69 -39.62 22.28 2.85
CA ASN A 69 -39.14 22.12 1.49
C ASN A 69 -39.50 20.74 0.93
N LEU A 70 -39.37 19.67 1.73
CA LEU A 70 -39.77 18.32 1.36
C LEU A 70 -41.30 18.21 1.15
N LYS A 71 -42.11 18.84 2.01
CA LYS A 71 -43.58 18.87 1.88
C LYS A 71 -44.07 19.70 0.70
N ASN A 72 -43.41 20.83 0.43
CA ASN A 72 -43.72 21.71 -0.70
C ASN A 72 -43.00 21.30 -1.99
N ARG A 73 -42.19 20.23 -1.96
CA ARG A 73 -41.55 19.69 -3.15
C ARG A 73 -42.63 19.14 -4.07
N GLN A 74 -43.09 19.98 -4.99
CA GLN A 74 -43.90 19.54 -6.11
C GLN A 74 -43.07 18.56 -6.94
N LYS A 75 -43.69 17.42 -7.28
CA LYS A 75 -43.05 16.43 -8.13
C LYS A 75 -42.78 17.06 -9.50
N SER A 76 -41.68 16.66 -10.14
CA SER A 76 -41.43 17.10 -11.50
C SER A 76 -42.50 16.52 -12.43
N LEU A 77 -42.93 17.27 -13.46
CA LEU A 77 -43.87 16.77 -14.47
C LEU A 77 -43.43 15.41 -15.06
N LYS A 78 -42.12 15.19 -15.17
CA LYS A 78 -41.54 13.91 -15.61
C LYS A 78 -41.74 12.77 -14.61
N GLU A 79 -41.58 13.04 -13.30
CA GLU A 79 -41.83 12.06 -12.24
C GLU A 79 -43.32 11.70 -12.21
N GLU A 80 -44.21 12.69 -12.33
CA GLU A 80 -45.66 12.46 -12.38
C GLU A 80 -46.09 11.65 -13.62
N GLU A 81 -45.53 11.94 -14.79
CA GLU A 81 -45.80 11.16 -16.01
C GLU A 81 -45.33 9.71 -15.86
N GLN A 82 -44.19 9.48 -15.20
CA GLN A 82 -43.68 8.14 -14.91
C GLN A 82 -44.59 7.41 -13.91
N GLU A 83 -45.02 8.06 -12.83
CA GLU A 83 -45.95 7.45 -11.86
C GLU A 83 -47.29 7.10 -12.52
N ARG A 84 -47.88 8.00 -13.33
CA ARG A 84 -49.11 7.70 -14.07
C ARG A 84 -48.94 6.53 -15.02
N ARG A 85 -47.76 6.43 -15.66
CA ARG A 85 -47.42 5.31 -16.53
C ARG A 85 -47.31 4.01 -15.75
N ASP A 86 -46.61 4.02 -14.61
CA ASP A 86 -46.41 2.85 -13.76
C ASP A 86 -47.75 2.36 -13.17
N ILE A 87 -48.64 3.29 -12.80
CA ILE A 87 -50.02 2.97 -12.39
C ILE A 87 -50.78 2.32 -13.56
N GLY A 88 -50.71 2.91 -14.75
CA GLY A 88 -51.34 2.36 -15.95
C GLY A 88 -50.82 0.98 -16.35
N LEU A 89 -49.52 0.71 -16.16
CA LEU A 89 -48.90 -0.58 -16.43
C LEU A 89 -49.24 -1.65 -15.39
N LYS A 90 -49.41 -1.25 -14.12
CA LYS A 90 -49.82 -2.17 -13.03
C LYS A 90 -51.28 -2.59 -13.16
N ASN A 91 -52.14 -1.73 -13.72
CA ASN A 91 -53.55 -2.03 -13.90
C ASN A 91 -53.75 -3.02 -15.05
N ALA A 92 -54.23 -4.22 -14.74
CA ALA A 92 -54.63 -5.19 -15.76
C ALA A 92 -55.78 -4.64 -16.63
N LEU A 93 -55.79 -5.01 -17.91
CA LEU A 93 -56.87 -4.64 -18.83
C LEU A 93 -58.18 -5.32 -18.38
N GLY A 94 -59.24 -4.54 -18.17
CA GLY A 94 -60.58 -5.07 -17.87
C GLY A 94 -61.24 -5.75 -19.08
N CYS A 95 -62.29 -6.52 -18.82
CA CYS A 95 -63.01 -7.28 -19.86
C CYS A 95 -63.80 -6.40 -20.82
N GLU A 96 -64.09 -5.16 -20.44
CA GLU A 96 -64.68 -4.12 -21.28
C GLU A 96 -63.74 -3.63 -22.38
N ASN A 97 -62.43 -3.86 -22.24
CA ASN A 97 -61.46 -3.42 -23.23
C ASN A 97 -61.52 -4.31 -24.48
N LYS A 98 -61.69 -3.70 -25.66
CA LYS A 98 -61.64 -4.38 -26.96
C LYS A 98 -60.37 -5.21 -27.15
N GLY A 99 -59.26 -4.76 -26.58
CA GLY A 99 -58.00 -5.49 -26.57
C GLY A 99 -58.10 -6.79 -25.78
N PHE A 100 -58.67 -6.77 -24.58
CA PHE A 100 -58.88 -7.98 -23.79
C PHE A 100 -59.80 -8.98 -24.53
N ALA A 101 -60.89 -8.50 -25.14
CA ALA A 101 -61.77 -9.33 -25.95
C ALA A 101 -61.05 -9.97 -27.17
N LEU A 102 -60.10 -9.25 -27.79
CA LEU A 102 -59.26 -9.79 -28.86
C LEU A 102 -58.29 -10.86 -28.34
N LEU A 103 -57.61 -10.60 -27.22
CA LEU A 103 -56.74 -11.59 -26.56
C LEU A 103 -57.51 -12.87 -26.21
N GLN A 104 -58.72 -12.75 -25.67
CA GLN A 104 -59.57 -13.88 -25.34
C GLN A 104 -59.94 -14.71 -26.59
N LYS A 105 -60.25 -14.05 -27.72
CA LYS A 105 -60.47 -14.74 -29.01
C LYS A 105 -59.23 -15.47 -29.52
N MET A 106 -58.04 -14.97 -29.20
CA MET A 106 -56.76 -15.61 -29.52
C MET A 106 -56.36 -16.72 -28.51
N GLY A 107 -57.20 -16.99 -27.52
CA GLY A 107 -57.00 -18.07 -26.54
C GLY A 107 -56.33 -17.64 -25.23
N TYR A 108 -56.18 -16.34 -24.98
CA TYR A 108 -55.69 -15.84 -23.69
C TYR A 108 -56.76 -15.95 -22.59
N LYS A 109 -56.34 -16.38 -21.40
CA LYS A 109 -57.14 -16.36 -20.17
C LYS A 109 -56.33 -15.65 -19.10
N SER A 110 -56.98 -14.86 -18.25
CA SER A 110 -56.32 -14.14 -17.16
C SER A 110 -55.51 -15.10 -16.28
N GLY A 111 -54.20 -14.87 -16.15
CA GLY A 111 -53.27 -15.72 -15.41
C GLY A 111 -52.57 -16.81 -16.22
N GLN A 112 -52.90 -17.01 -17.50
CA GLN A 112 -52.23 -17.99 -18.36
C GLN A 112 -51.06 -17.37 -19.13
N ALA A 113 -49.96 -18.11 -19.25
CA ALA A 113 -48.83 -17.79 -20.13
C ALA A 113 -49.26 -17.64 -21.60
N LEU A 114 -48.64 -16.72 -22.33
CA LEU A 114 -49.00 -16.42 -23.72
C LEU A 114 -48.76 -17.63 -24.65
N GLY A 115 -49.72 -17.94 -25.52
CA GLY A 115 -49.59 -18.96 -26.58
C GLY A 115 -50.25 -20.31 -26.29
N LYS A 116 -50.48 -21.10 -27.35
CA LYS A 116 -51.25 -22.36 -27.31
C LYS A 116 -50.68 -23.41 -26.37
N SER A 117 -49.35 -23.46 -26.23
CA SER A 117 -48.62 -24.41 -25.38
C SER A 117 -48.35 -23.89 -23.96
N GLY A 118 -48.77 -22.67 -23.62
CA GLY A 118 -48.49 -22.07 -22.30
C GLY A 118 -47.00 -21.84 -22.00
N GLY A 119 -46.13 -21.90 -23.01
CA GLY A 119 -44.68 -21.67 -22.88
C GLY A 119 -44.26 -20.20 -23.01
N GLY A 120 -45.20 -19.27 -23.17
CA GLY A 120 -44.89 -17.85 -23.28
C GLY A 120 -44.59 -17.18 -21.94
N ILE A 121 -44.15 -15.94 -22.01
CA ILE A 121 -43.93 -15.10 -20.82
C ILE A 121 -45.27 -14.86 -20.09
N VAL A 122 -45.24 -15.02 -18.77
CA VAL A 122 -46.36 -14.68 -17.87
C VAL A 122 -46.31 -13.19 -17.52
N GLU A 123 -45.10 -12.67 -17.30
CA GLU A 123 -44.88 -11.28 -16.96
C GLU A 123 -44.76 -10.41 -18.22
N PRO A 124 -45.47 -9.27 -18.28
CA PRO A 124 -45.32 -8.31 -19.37
C PRO A 124 -43.88 -7.84 -19.55
N ILE A 125 -43.44 -7.66 -20.80
CA ILE A 125 -42.09 -7.17 -21.12
C ILE A 125 -41.88 -5.78 -20.47
N PRO A 126 -40.84 -5.59 -19.64
CA PRO A 126 -40.56 -4.30 -19.03
C PRO A 126 -40.33 -3.20 -20.07
N LEU A 127 -41.04 -2.08 -19.93
CA LEU A 127 -40.87 -0.89 -20.76
C LEU A 127 -39.61 -0.12 -20.34
N ASN A 128 -38.56 -0.19 -21.14
CA ASN A 128 -37.32 0.54 -20.88
C ASN A 128 -37.33 1.90 -21.59
N ILE A 129 -37.69 2.95 -20.86
CA ILE A 129 -37.83 4.30 -21.42
C ILE A 129 -36.49 5.01 -21.37
N LYS A 130 -35.90 5.15 -22.55
CA LYS A 130 -34.64 5.86 -22.72
C LYS A 130 -34.85 7.36 -22.65
N THR A 131 -34.38 7.97 -21.57
CA THR A 131 -34.39 9.44 -21.42
C THR A 131 -33.18 10.12 -22.08
N GLY A 132 -32.31 9.37 -22.76
CA GLY A 132 -31.03 9.83 -23.28
C GLY A 132 -30.82 9.58 -24.77
N LYS A 133 -29.87 10.31 -25.36
CA LYS A 133 -29.43 10.15 -26.77
C LYS A 133 -28.41 9.01 -26.97
N SER A 134 -28.29 8.06 -26.04
CA SER A 134 -27.32 6.96 -26.12
C SER A 134 -27.94 5.67 -26.68
N GLY A 135 -27.13 4.89 -27.39
CA GLY A 135 -27.52 3.62 -28.01
C GLY A 135 -27.97 2.56 -26.99
N ILE A 136 -28.70 1.54 -27.44
CA ILE A 136 -29.07 0.37 -26.60
C ILE A 136 -27.76 -0.36 -26.27
N GLY A 137 -27.48 -0.64 -24.99
CA GLY A 137 -26.24 -1.32 -24.56
C GLY A 137 -25.01 -0.41 -24.32
N HIS A 138 -25.09 0.89 -24.61
CA HIS A 138 -23.97 1.82 -24.39
C HIS A 138 -23.61 1.97 -22.90
N GLU A 139 -24.61 1.96 -22.02
CA GLU A 139 -24.42 2.07 -20.57
C GLU A 139 -23.62 0.89 -20.00
N ALA A 140 -23.96 -0.34 -20.38
CA ALA A 140 -23.21 -1.53 -19.99
C ALA A 140 -21.76 -1.49 -20.50
N SER A 141 -21.54 -1.03 -21.74
CA SER A 141 -20.19 -0.87 -22.30
C SER A 141 -19.37 0.18 -21.55
N LEU A 142 -19.99 1.32 -21.17
CA LEU A 142 -19.35 2.34 -20.34
C LEU A 142 -19.02 1.82 -18.94
N LYS A 143 -19.96 1.11 -18.30
CA LYS A 143 -19.78 0.54 -16.96
C LYS A 143 -18.62 -0.44 -16.95
N ARG A 144 -18.60 -1.40 -17.89
CA ARG A 144 -17.48 -2.35 -18.05
C ARG A 144 -16.14 -1.63 -18.24
N LYS A 145 -16.08 -0.63 -19.12
CA LYS A 145 -14.85 0.15 -19.36
C LYS A 145 -14.41 0.97 -18.13
N ALA A 146 -15.35 1.43 -17.31
CA ALA A 146 -15.05 2.13 -16.06
C ALA A 146 -14.50 1.15 -15.00
N GLU A 147 -15.09 -0.03 -14.88
CA GLU A 147 -14.64 -1.10 -13.99
C GLU A 147 -13.23 -1.60 -14.36
N GLU A 148 -12.96 -1.86 -15.64
CA GLU A 148 -11.63 -2.23 -16.15
C GLU A 148 -10.58 -1.17 -15.82
N LYS A 149 -10.92 0.12 -15.97
CA LYS A 149 -10.02 1.22 -15.61
C LYS A 149 -9.74 1.26 -14.11
N LEU A 150 -10.77 1.13 -13.28
CA LEU A 150 -10.62 1.10 -11.83
C LEU A 150 -9.76 -0.09 -11.38
N GLU A 151 -9.99 -1.27 -11.95
CA GLU A 151 -9.18 -2.46 -11.66
C GLU A 151 -7.73 -2.27 -12.09
N SER A 152 -7.49 -1.72 -13.28
CA SER A 152 -6.12 -1.43 -13.75
C SER A 152 -5.41 -0.40 -12.86
N TYR A 153 -6.13 0.58 -12.33
CA TYR A 153 -5.60 1.59 -11.41
C TYR A 153 -5.25 0.95 -10.05
N ARG A 154 -6.14 0.10 -9.51
CA ARG A 154 -5.89 -0.68 -8.29
C ARG A 154 -4.66 -1.58 -8.43
N LYS A 155 -4.52 -2.30 -9.55
CA LYS A 155 -3.34 -3.13 -9.84
C LYS A 155 -2.06 -2.31 -9.89
N LYS A 156 -2.07 -1.14 -10.54
CA LYS A 156 -0.92 -0.23 -10.58
C LYS A 156 -0.51 0.28 -9.19
N ILE A 157 -1.47 0.68 -8.36
CA ILE A 157 -1.20 1.08 -6.96
C ILE A 157 -0.58 -0.08 -6.19
N HIS A 158 -1.18 -1.27 -6.26
CA HIS A 158 -0.68 -2.44 -5.55
C HIS A 158 0.76 -2.80 -5.96
N MET A 159 1.04 -2.83 -7.27
CA MET A 159 2.39 -3.11 -7.79
C MET A 159 3.39 -2.03 -7.38
N LYS A 160 2.98 -0.76 -7.37
CA LYS A 160 3.83 0.35 -6.89
C LYS A 160 4.16 0.20 -5.41
N ASN A 161 3.16 -0.03 -4.56
CA ASN A 161 3.35 -0.21 -3.12
C ASN A 161 4.26 -1.41 -2.84
N GLN A 162 4.05 -2.54 -3.54
CA GLN A 162 4.91 -3.72 -3.38
C GLN A 162 6.35 -3.46 -3.85
N ALA A 163 6.55 -2.68 -4.92
CA ALA A 163 7.88 -2.29 -5.37
C ALA A 163 8.58 -1.36 -4.37
N GLU A 164 7.86 -0.40 -3.80
CA GLU A 164 8.37 0.50 -2.75
C GLU A 164 8.73 -0.26 -1.47
N GLU A 165 7.90 -1.22 -1.05
CA GLU A 165 8.16 -2.08 0.10
C GLU A 165 9.43 -2.92 -0.09
N LYS A 166 9.56 -3.61 -1.23
CA LYS A 166 10.77 -4.37 -1.58
C LYS A 166 12.02 -3.47 -1.65
N ALA A 167 11.89 -2.26 -2.20
CA ALA A 167 12.99 -1.31 -2.26
C ALA A 167 13.43 -0.85 -0.85
N ALA A 168 12.47 -0.63 0.05
CA ALA A 168 12.74 -0.27 1.44
C ALA A 168 13.41 -1.42 2.22
N GLU A 169 12.98 -2.66 2.02
CA GLU A 169 13.61 -3.86 2.61
C GLU A 169 15.06 -4.01 2.14
N GLN A 170 15.29 -3.90 0.83
CA GLN A 170 16.65 -3.97 0.27
C GLN A 170 17.54 -2.84 0.81
N PHE A 171 16.99 -1.64 1.01
CA PHE A 171 17.74 -0.53 1.63
C PHE A 171 18.13 -0.84 3.08
N ARG A 172 17.19 -1.32 3.89
CA ARG A 172 17.48 -1.73 5.29
C ARG A 172 18.54 -2.83 5.35
N MET A 173 18.44 -3.82 4.46
CA MET A 173 19.43 -4.90 4.36
C MET A 173 20.82 -4.37 4.03
N ARG A 174 20.95 -3.45 3.06
CA ARG A 174 22.24 -2.83 2.74
C ARG A 174 22.84 -2.05 3.90
N LEU A 175 22.01 -1.32 4.65
CA LEU A 175 22.47 -0.57 5.81
C LEU A 175 22.98 -1.51 6.92
N LYS A 176 22.23 -2.59 7.19
CA LYS A 176 22.64 -3.63 8.15
C LYS A 176 23.95 -4.30 7.72
N ASN A 177 24.03 -4.79 6.48
CA ASN A 177 25.23 -5.47 5.98
C ASN A 177 26.46 -4.55 6.05
N LYS A 178 26.31 -3.27 5.69
CA LYS A 178 27.39 -2.29 5.81
C LYS A 178 27.81 -2.09 7.27
N GLN A 179 26.87 -2.04 8.20
CA GLN A 179 27.18 -1.93 9.62
C GLN A 179 27.91 -3.18 10.14
N ASP A 180 27.46 -4.37 9.74
CA ASP A 180 28.07 -5.64 10.13
C ASP A 180 29.50 -5.76 9.55
N GLU A 181 29.71 -5.34 8.30
CA GLU A 181 31.04 -5.29 7.67
C GLU A 181 31.98 -4.32 8.39
N MET A 182 31.52 -3.11 8.73
CA MET A 182 32.30 -2.13 9.49
C MET A 182 32.67 -2.63 10.88
N LYS A 183 31.77 -3.38 11.54
CA LYS A 183 32.06 -4.04 12.83
C LYS A 183 33.15 -5.10 12.66
N LEU A 184 33.01 -5.98 11.66
CA LEU A 184 34.01 -7.02 11.38
C LEU A 184 35.38 -6.43 11.06
N GLU A 185 35.44 -5.35 10.29
CA GLU A 185 36.70 -4.67 9.98
C GLU A 185 37.30 -4.01 11.24
N GLY A 186 36.47 -3.37 12.06
CA GLY A 186 36.89 -2.82 13.35
C GLY A 186 37.46 -3.89 14.29
N ASP A 187 36.79 -5.04 14.37
CA ASP A 187 37.25 -6.20 15.14
C ASP A 187 38.57 -6.76 14.60
N LEU A 188 38.70 -6.89 13.28
CA LEU A 188 39.94 -7.33 12.64
C LEU A 188 41.09 -6.39 12.99
N ARG A 189 40.91 -5.07 12.83
CA ARG A 189 41.94 -4.07 13.17
C ARG A 189 42.32 -4.13 14.65
N ARG A 190 41.36 -4.33 15.55
CA ARG A 190 41.62 -4.50 17.00
C ARG A 190 42.43 -5.77 17.26
N SER A 191 42.04 -6.89 16.67
CA SER A 191 42.75 -8.17 16.77
C SER A 191 44.17 -8.07 16.20
N GLN A 192 44.38 -7.39 15.07
CA GLN A 192 45.70 -7.19 14.47
C GLN A 192 46.64 -6.40 15.40
N ARG A 193 46.14 -5.32 16.00
CA ARG A 193 46.91 -4.54 16.99
C ARG A 193 47.26 -5.36 18.22
N ALA A 194 46.29 -6.13 18.74
CA ALA A 194 46.52 -7.00 19.89
C ALA A 194 47.55 -8.10 19.56
N CYS A 195 47.44 -8.72 18.39
CA CYS A 195 48.38 -9.72 17.90
C CYS A 195 49.80 -9.17 17.83
N GLN A 196 50.00 -8.03 17.17
CA GLN A 196 51.31 -7.38 17.08
C GLN A 196 51.89 -7.08 18.47
N GLN A 197 51.08 -6.53 19.38
CA GLN A 197 51.52 -6.21 20.74
C GLN A 197 51.96 -7.46 21.52
N LEU A 198 51.20 -8.55 21.43
CA LEU A 198 51.49 -9.80 22.14
C LEU A 198 52.67 -10.56 21.52
N ASP A 199 52.80 -10.54 20.19
CA ASP A 199 53.93 -11.12 19.46
C ASP A 199 55.25 -10.42 19.81
N VAL A 200 55.25 -9.08 19.83
CA VAL A 200 56.42 -8.29 20.23
C VAL A 200 56.83 -8.59 21.67
N GLN A 201 55.88 -8.75 22.60
CA GLN A 201 56.16 -9.15 23.98
C GLN A 201 56.80 -10.53 24.08
N LYS A 202 56.48 -11.45 23.16
CA LYS A 202 57.11 -12.78 23.07
C LYS A 202 58.37 -12.80 22.21
N ASN A 203 58.89 -11.64 21.80
CA ASN A 203 60.04 -11.48 20.91
C ASN A 203 59.86 -12.13 19.53
N ILE A 204 58.62 -12.27 19.06
CA ILE A 204 58.32 -12.68 17.67
C ILE A 204 58.46 -11.43 16.80
N GLN A 205 59.41 -11.46 15.85
CA GLN A 205 59.72 -10.32 14.98
C GLN A 205 59.00 -10.35 13.62
N VAL A 206 58.50 -11.51 13.22
CA VAL A 206 57.83 -11.71 11.92
C VAL A 206 56.43 -12.26 12.19
N PRO A 207 55.36 -11.64 11.66
CA PRO A 207 54.02 -12.18 11.79
C PRO A 207 53.89 -13.52 11.06
N ARG A 208 53.07 -14.44 11.60
CA ARG A 208 52.84 -15.76 10.97
C ARG A 208 52.25 -15.63 9.56
N GLU A 209 51.30 -14.71 9.39
CA GLU A 209 50.74 -14.31 8.09
C GLU A 209 50.92 -12.81 7.94
N ALA A 210 51.26 -12.31 6.76
CA ALA A 210 51.56 -10.89 6.53
C ALA A 210 50.44 -9.92 7.01
N TRP A 211 49.18 -10.37 6.98
CA TRP A 211 48.01 -9.60 7.40
C TRP A 211 47.66 -9.73 8.88
N TYR A 212 48.36 -10.55 9.68
CA TYR A 212 48.11 -10.64 11.13
C TYR A 212 48.46 -9.35 11.87
N TRP A 213 49.43 -8.60 11.36
CA TRP A 213 49.76 -7.28 11.87
C TRP A 213 49.16 -6.21 10.97
N LEU A 214 48.93 -5.02 11.53
CA LEU A 214 48.59 -3.88 10.71
C LEU A 214 49.85 -3.49 9.91
N ARG A 215 49.83 -3.69 8.60
CA ARG A 215 50.86 -3.15 7.71
C ARG A 215 50.86 -1.64 7.95
N LEU A 216 51.96 -1.10 8.45
CA LEU A 216 52.13 0.34 8.56
C LEU A 216 52.00 0.83 7.11
N GLU A 217 50.93 1.56 6.78
CA GLU A 217 50.90 2.32 5.55
C GLU A 217 52.10 3.26 5.65
N GLU A 218 53.16 2.95 4.92
CA GLU A 218 54.35 3.78 4.85
C GLU A 218 53.90 5.13 4.31
N GLU A 219 53.74 6.12 5.20
CA GLU A 219 53.70 7.53 4.83
C GLU A 219 55.09 7.91 4.31
N THR A 220 55.41 7.49 3.09
CA THR A 220 56.58 7.96 2.37
C THR A 220 56.21 8.05 0.88
N GLU A 221 55.91 9.28 0.45
CA GLU A 221 56.25 9.67 -0.92
C GLU A 221 57.75 9.39 -1.12
N GLU A 222 58.12 8.91 -2.31
CA GLU A 222 59.48 8.54 -2.73
C GLU A 222 59.93 7.14 -2.30
N ASP A 223 59.45 6.12 -3.03
CA ASP A 223 60.30 5.09 -3.66
C ASP A 223 59.42 4.15 -4.51
N GLU A 224 59.17 4.56 -5.76
CA GLU A 224 58.71 3.64 -6.82
C GLU A 224 59.90 2.82 -7.33
N GLU A 225 60.54 2.01 -6.49
CA GLU A 225 61.54 1.04 -6.95
C GLU A 225 61.30 -0.31 -6.28
N GLU A 226 60.99 -1.30 -7.11
CA GLU A 226 60.90 -2.74 -6.81
C GLU A 226 59.76 -3.18 -5.87
N LYS A 227 58.53 -3.13 -6.40
CA LYS A 227 57.53 -4.16 -6.05
C LYS A 227 58.00 -5.50 -6.63
N GLU A 228 58.92 -6.18 -5.96
CA GLU A 228 58.90 -7.64 -6.04
C GLU A 228 57.49 -8.06 -5.63
N GLN A 229 56.81 -8.76 -6.54
CA GLN A 229 55.53 -9.40 -6.27
C GLN A 229 55.77 -10.38 -5.12
N ASP A 230 55.49 -9.95 -3.89
CA ASP A 230 55.48 -10.81 -2.73
C ASP A 230 54.56 -12.01 -3.07
N GLU A 231 55.12 -13.21 -3.13
CA GLU A 231 54.39 -14.45 -3.44
C GLU A 231 53.23 -14.70 -2.45
N ASP A 232 53.17 -13.95 -1.35
CA ASP A 232 52.11 -13.96 -0.34
C ASP A 232 50.91 -13.06 -0.66
N GLU A 233 51.05 -12.11 -1.61
CA GLU A 233 49.96 -11.27 -2.12
C GLU A 233 48.81 -12.16 -2.63
N TYR A 234 49.16 -13.19 -3.42
CA TYR A 234 48.24 -14.14 -4.05
C TYR A 234 47.36 -14.96 -3.08
N LYS A 235 47.75 -15.17 -1.83
CA LYS A 235 46.91 -15.88 -0.82
C LYS A 235 46.12 -14.93 0.07
N SER A 236 46.54 -13.68 0.14
CA SER A 236 45.98 -12.68 1.06
C SER A 236 44.77 -11.93 0.48
N GLU A 237 44.69 -11.78 -0.85
CA GLU A 237 43.54 -11.17 -1.53
C GLU A 237 42.27 -12.03 -1.47
N ASP A 238 42.40 -13.35 -1.39
CA ASP A 238 41.26 -14.27 -1.53
C ASP A 238 40.44 -14.44 -0.24
N LEU A 239 40.95 -14.03 0.91
CA LEU A 239 40.28 -14.19 2.21
C LEU A 239 39.37 -13.01 2.53
N SER A 240 38.12 -13.29 2.86
CA SER A 240 37.17 -12.29 3.36
C SER A 240 37.61 -11.75 4.74
N VAL A 241 37.14 -10.55 5.09
CA VAL A 241 37.40 -9.93 6.41
C VAL A 241 36.96 -10.86 7.55
N LEU A 242 35.86 -11.58 7.38
CA LEU A 242 35.36 -12.54 8.35
C LEU A 242 36.33 -13.72 8.53
N GLU A 243 36.82 -14.31 7.45
CA GLU A 243 37.77 -15.42 7.51
C GLU A 243 39.10 -14.97 8.12
N LYS A 244 39.59 -13.78 7.73
CA LYS A 244 40.76 -13.15 8.36
C LYS A 244 40.55 -13.01 9.87
N LEU A 245 39.42 -12.47 10.31
CA LEU A 245 39.11 -12.33 11.73
C LEU A 245 39.06 -13.68 12.44
N GLN A 246 38.43 -14.70 11.85
CA GLN A 246 38.34 -16.04 12.44
C GLN A 246 39.71 -16.70 12.60
N ILE A 247 40.54 -16.67 11.55
CA ILE A 247 41.88 -17.26 11.57
C ILE A 247 42.76 -16.57 12.63
N LEU A 248 42.73 -15.23 12.66
CA LEU A 248 43.50 -14.46 13.63
C LEU A 248 43.01 -14.66 15.07
N THR A 249 41.70 -14.79 15.26
CA THR A 249 41.11 -15.09 16.57
C THR A 249 41.54 -16.46 17.08
N SER A 250 41.58 -17.47 16.20
CA SER A 250 42.11 -18.80 16.54
C SER A 250 43.58 -18.72 16.95
N TYR A 251 44.40 -17.97 16.21
CA TYR A 251 45.79 -17.74 16.57
C TYR A 251 45.95 -17.07 17.95
N LEU A 252 45.22 -15.99 18.21
CA LEU A 252 45.24 -15.29 19.50
C LEU A 252 44.82 -16.20 20.66
N ARG A 253 43.83 -17.08 20.44
CA ARG A 253 43.34 -18.03 21.46
C ARG A 253 44.27 -19.21 21.68
N GLU A 254 44.93 -19.71 20.64
CA GLU A 254 45.80 -20.89 20.74
C GLU A 254 47.20 -20.56 21.25
N GLU A 255 47.80 -19.48 20.74
CA GLU A 255 49.19 -19.11 21.03
C GLU A 255 49.28 -18.15 22.21
N HIS A 256 48.40 -17.16 22.26
CA HIS A 256 48.43 -16.11 23.29
C HIS A 256 47.41 -16.29 24.40
N LEU A 257 46.53 -17.31 24.30
CA LEU A 257 45.42 -17.52 25.22
C LEU A 257 44.67 -16.21 25.46
N TYR A 258 44.43 -15.44 24.41
CA TYR A 258 43.87 -14.09 24.48
C TYR A 258 42.53 -14.01 23.78
N CYS A 259 41.59 -13.29 24.38
CA CYS A 259 40.31 -12.98 23.76
C CYS A 259 40.16 -11.47 23.56
N ILE A 260 39.97 -11.05 22.30
CA ILE A 260 39.84 -9.63 21.95
C ILE A 260 38.58 -8.97 22.53
N TRP A 261 37.49 -9.72 22.70
CA TRP A 261 36.24 -9.19 23.23
C TRP A 261 36.22 -9.11 24.76
N CYS A 262 36.87 -10.06 25.46
CA CYS A 262 37.08 -9.95 26.91
C CYS A 262 38.13 -8.90 27.26
N GLY A 263 39.12 -8.71 26.39
CA GLY A 263 40.27 -7.84 26.64
C GLY A 263 41.29 -8.43 27.63
N THR A 264 41.25 -9.75 27.86
CA THR A 264 42.09 -10.45 28.85
C THR A 264 42.88 -11.60 28.24
N ALA A 265 44.09 -11.80 28.75
CA ALA A 265 44.89 -13.00 28.54
C ALA A 265 44.63 -13.99 29.69
N TYR A 266 44.51 -15.27 29.35
CA TYR A 266 44.22 -16.36 30.28
C TYR A 266 45.49 -17.14 30.59
N GLU A 267 45.51 -17.82 31.74
CA GLU A 267 46.70 -18.52 32.23
C GLU A 267 46.94 -19.83 31.45
N ASP A 268 45.86 -20.55 31.16
CA ASP A 268 45.88 -21.80 30.39
C ASP A 268 44.63 -21.96 29.50
N LYS A 269 44.58 -23.06 28.74
CA LYS A 269 43.48 -23.36 27.82
C LYS A 269 42.18 -23.69 28.57
N GLU A 270 42.26 -24.23 29.77
CA GLU A 270 41.08 -24.60 30.58
C GLU A 270 40.42 -23.33 31.15
N ASP A 271 41.24 -22.39 31.63
CA ASP A 271 40.88 -21.05 32.08
C ASP A 271 40.18 -20.26 30.96
N LEU A 272 40.78 -20.23 29.76
CA LEU A 272 40.14 -19.63 28.59
C LEU A 272 38.78 -20.27 28.28
N SER A 273 38.66 -21.59 28.37
CA SER A 273 37.41 -22.30 28.05
C SER A 273 36.30 -22.11 29.10
N SER A 274 36.68 -21.84 30.35
CA SER A 274 35.74 -21.70 31.47
C SER A 274 35.31 -20.27 31.71
N ASN A 275 36.20 -19.30 31.45
CA ASN A 275 35.95 -17.88 31.71
C ASN A 275 35.55 -17.08 30.46
N CYS A 276 35.85 -17.56 29.25
CA CYS A 276 35.49 -16.85 28.02
C CYS A 276 34.18 -17.37 27.41
N PRO A 277 33.16 -16.51 27.18
CA PRO A 277 31.88 -16.89 26.58
C PRO A 277 31.98 -17.59 25.21
N GLY A 278 32.92 -17.16 24.35
CA GLY A 278 33.09 -17.75 23.03
C GLY A 278 34.03 -16.95 22.11
N PRO A 279 34.37 -17.51 20.94
CA PRO A 279 35.36 -16.97 20.01
C PRO A 279 34.78 -15.95 19.02
N THR A 280 33.53 -15.53 19.14
CA THR A 280 32.92 -14.56 18.22
C THR A 280 32.38 -13.36 18.97
N SER A 281 32.27 -12.19 18.31
CA SER A 281 31.67 -11.00 18.93
C SER A 281 30.26 -11.27 19.48
N ALA A 282 29.49 -12.12 18.80
CA ALA A 282 28.12 -12.44 19.19
C ALA A 282 28.03 -13.20 20.53
N ASP A 283 29.12 -13.85 20.97
CA ASP A 283 29.15 -14.53 22.27
C ASP A 283 29.30 -13.54 23.44
N HIS A 284 29.63 -12.27 23.15
CA HIS A 284 29.89 -11.22 24.14
C HIS A 284 28.91 -10.03 24.05
N ASP A 285 27.98 -10.04 23.09
CA ASP A 285 26.90 -9.03 22.96
C ASP A 285 25.76 -9.30 23.96
#